data_AF-A0A9D5L519-F1
#
_entry.id   AF-A0A9D5L519-F1
#
_cell.length_a   1.000
_cell.length_b   1.000
_cell.length_c   1.000
_cell.angle_alpha   90.00
_cell.angle_beta   90.00
_cell.angle_gamma   90.00
#
_symmetry.space_group_name_H-M   'P 1'
#
loop_
_entity.id
_entity.type
_entity.pdbx_description
1 polymer ?
#
loop_
_entity_poly.entity_id
_entity_poly.type
_entity_poly.pdbx_seq_one_letter_code
_entity_poly.pdbx_strand_id
1 'polypeptide(L)'
;MRQTNYVKIFSFLAFLLFGGVSCWATAESLHMLLASWPKIFCYLVAIGFFVVASIGTKLIVDSLNQKIYIEGRTGKLIGGIILVLIFWLATSMPTNTHTFIYRNVISERVNNDVDVTMGYLEDVVKNTVNEENCAAMIAERVAIVKGYQNRLMTEVNQPNDPGSGPRAENILKELETKYGYRIERYRPGGKNEGLREVNQAIDFYNAQFNNLINNIIPNYYQEKMVRPNETNLDQAMAAYEGLADLKDKIEAGRKAKGSAKGNAISLNSAEDMHDIVIPRINTGYQAVSSNHGLVRFRSGDEAKYRADPVVTETQRMTSIFEVWGDYMAGKFNGHGFFWWILLAVLIDIAAFIFFDIAFKKSY
;
A
#
# COMPACT_ATOMS: atom_id res chain seq x y z
N MET A 1 -56.85 36.55 3.85
CA MET A 1 -55.46 36.52 4.35
C MET A 1 -54.80 35.25 3.81
N ARG A 2 -53.68 35.36 3.09
CA ARG A 2 -52.90 34.19 2.63
C ARG A 2 -52.37 33.48 3.89
N GLN A 3 -52.92 32.32 4.24
CA GLN A 3 -52.33 31.46 5.25
C GLN A 3 -50.94 31.03 4.76
N THR A 4 -49.90 31.46 5.46
CA THR A 4 -48.53 31.01 5.20
C THR A 4 -48.47 29.51 5.44
N ASN A 5 -48.12 28.73 4.41
CA ASN A 5 -48.05 27.28 4.53
C ASN A 5 -46.74 26.88 5.21
N TYR A 6 -46.75 26.81 6.55
CA TYR A 6 -45.59 26.47 7.37
C TYR A 6 -44.96 25.12 7.00
N VAL A 7 -45.76 24.15 6.52
CA VAL A 7 -45.26 22.86 6.05
C VAL A 7 -44.37 23.04 4.81
N LYS A 8 -44.80 23.85 3.84
CA LYS A 8 -43.97 24.12 2.65
C LYS A 8 -42.66 24.83 2.98
N ILE A 9 -42.68 25.77 3.93
CA ILE A 9 -41.46 26.46 4.39
C ILE A 9 -40.53 25.47 5.08
N PHE A 10 -41.04 24.66 6.00
CA PHE A 10 -40.26 23.64 6.69
C PHE A 10 -39.65 22.64 5.70
N SER A 11 -40.45 22.12 4.77
CA SER A 11 -39.97 21.19 3.73
C SER A 11 -38.93 21.83 2.83
N PHE A 12 -39.06 23.12 2.48
CA PHE A 12 -38.03 23.82 1.73
C PHE A 12 -36.71 23.90 2.50
N LEU A 13 -36.74 24.26 3.79
CA LEU A 13 -35.54 24.29 4.63
C LEU A 13 -34.91 22.90 4.80
N ALA A 14 -35.72 21.87 5.01
CA ALA A 14 -35.26 20.49 5.11
C ALA A 14 -34.63 20.02 3.79
N PHE A 15 -35.22 20.37 2.64
CA PHE A 15 -34.63 20.11 1.33
C PHE A 15 -33.25 20.78 1.18
N LEU A 16 -33.11 22.06 1.58
CA LEU A 16 -31.81 22.73 1.54
C LEU A 16 -30.77 22.06 2.45
N LEU A 17 -31.20 21.54 3.60
CA LEU A 17 -30.31 20.84 4.53
C LEU A 17 -29.81 19.51 3.96
N PHE A 18 -30.72 18.60 3.60
CA PHE A 18 -30.33 17.28 3.08
C PHE A 18 -29.71 17.37 1.69
N GLY A 19 -30.29 18.18 0.81
CA GLY A 19 -29.73 18.47 -0.52
C GLY A 19 -28.39 19.19 -0.44
N GLY A 20 -28.19 20.05 0.57
CA GLY A 20 -26.90 20.69 0.84
C GLY A 20 -25.81 19.70 1.21
N VAL A 21 -26.11 18.73 2.09
CA VAL A 21 -25.18 17.63 2.43
C VAL A 21 -24.84 16.79 1.20
N SER A 22 -25.85 16.45 0.39
CA SER A 22 -25.66 15.72 -0.86
C SER A 22 -24.77 16.49 -1.84
N CYS A 23 -25.08 17.77 -2.09
CA CYS A 23 -24.29 18.62 -2.98
C CYS A 23 -22.85 18.82 -2.48
N TRP A 24 -22.66 18.97 -1.17
CA TRP A 24 -21.33 19.01 -0.55
C TRP A 24 -20.56 17.72 -0.83
N ALA A 25 -21.16 16.56 -0.56
CA ALA A 25 -20.51 15.27 -0.76
C ALA A 25 -20.18 15.02 -2.24
N THR A 26 -21.11 15.33 -3.15
CA THR A 26 -20.88 15.26 -4.60
C THR A 26 -19.74 16.19 -5.01
N ALA A 27 -19.72 17.44 -4.54
CA ALA A 27 -18.69 18.43 -4.91
C ALA A 27 -17.29 18.06 -4.40
N GLU A 28 -17.18 17.54 -3.16
CA GLU A 28 -15.89 17.08 -2.60
C GLU A 28 -15.33 15.90 -3.41
N SER A 29 -16.19 14.94 -3.79
CA SER A 29 -15.80 13.78 -4.61
C SER A 29 -15.37 14.20 -6.01
N LEU A 30 -16.11 15.11 -6.65
CA LEU A 30 -15.76 15.65 -7.96
C LEU A 30 -14.45 16.43 -7.92
N HIS A 31 -14.21 17.22 -6.87
CA HIS A 31 -12.96 17.97 -6.71
C HIS A 31 -11.77 17.03 -6.45
N MET A 32 -11.99 15.92 -5.72
CA MET A 32 -10.99 14.87 -5.59
C MET A 32 -10.66 14.17 -6.90
N LEU A 33 -11.65 13.90 -7.75
CA LEU A 33 -11.44 13.29 -9.07
C LEU A 33 -10.79 14.28 -10.05
N LEU A 34 -11.21 15.55 -10.02
CA LEU A 34 -10.84 16.60 -10.96
C LEU A 34 -10.17 17.76 -10.21
N ALA A 35 -9.01 17.51 -9.59
CA ALA A 35 -8.32 18.50 -8.76
C ALA A 35 -7.93 19.79 -9.49
N SER A 36 -7.84 19.76 -10.82
CA SER A 36 -7.61 20.95 -11.65
C SER A 36 -8.83 21.86 -11.78
N TRP A 37 -10.03 21.37 -11.44
CA TRP A 37 -11.24 22.17 -11.50
C TRP A 37 -11.34 23.09 -10.28
N PRO A 38 -11.75 24.36 -10.44
CA PRO A 38 -12.02 25.21 -9.28
C PRO A 38 -13.13 24.59 -8.42
N LYS A 39 -12.92 24.50 -7.12
CA LYS A 39 -13.88 23.89 -6.17
C LYS A 39 -15.30 24.47 -6.30
N ILE A 40 -15.41 25.79 -6.53
CA ILE A 40 -16.70 26.47 -6.76
C ILE A 40 -17.45 25.87 -7.96
N PHE A 41 -16.74 25.52 -9.03
CA PHE A 41 -17.34 24.92 -10.21
C PHE A 41 -17.88 23.51 -9.91
N CYS A 42 -17.18 22.70 -9.11
CA CYS A 42 -17.69 21.41 -8.63
C CYS A 42 -19.00 21.55 -7.85
N TYR A 43 -19.14 22.58 -7.00
CA TYR A 43 -20.40 22.89 -6.31
C TYR A 43 -21.53 23.28 -7.28
N LEU A 44 -21.25 24.11 -8.28
CA LEU A 44 -22.26 24.49 -9.28
C LEU A 44 -22.79 23.27 -10.03
N VAL A 45 -21.90 22.35 -10.44
CA VAL A 45 -22.27 21.10 -11.09
C VAL A 45 -23.08 20.21 -10.15
N ALA A 46 -22.63 20.02 -8.91
CA ALA A 46 -23.32 19.21 -7.91
C ALA A 46 -24.76 19.71 -7.65
N ILE A 47 -24.93 21.01 -7.43
CA ILE A 47 -26.25 21.65 -7.23
C ILE A 47 -27.12 21.45 -8.48
N GLY A 48 -26.57 21.68 -9.68
CA GLY A 48 -27.29 21.50 -10.93
C GLY A 48 -27.80 20.07 -11.10
N PHE A 49 -26.94 19.07 -10.91
CA PHE A 49 -27.32 17.65 -11.00
C PHE A 49 -28.39 17.29 -9.98
N PHE A 50 -28.24 17.74 -8.73
CA PHE A 50 -29.19 17.42 -7.66
C PHE A 50 -30.57 18.05 -7.88
N VAL A 51 -30.62 19.30 -8.37
CA VAL A 51 -31.89 19.96 -8.74
C VAL A 51 -32.57 19.25 -9.90
N VAL A 52 -31.83 18.87 -10.94
CA VAL A 52 -32.37 18.13 -12.09
C VAL A 52 -32.92 16.76 -11.66
N ALA A 53 -32.20 16.05 -10.79
CA ALA A 53 -32.69 14.80 -10.20
C ALA A 53 -33.97 15.01 -9.38
N SER A 54 -34.04 16.08 -8.58
CA SER A 54 -35.22 16.45 -7.78
C SER A 54 -36.43 16.79 -8.66
N ILE A 55 -36.22 17.46 -9.79
CA ILE A 55 -37.26 17.66 -10.81
C ILE A 55 -37.72 16.31 -11.38
N GLY A 56 -36.77 15.41 -11.65
CA GLY A 56 -37.06 14.05 -12.11
C GLY A 56 -37.95 13.28 -11.14
N THR A 57 -37.63 13.27 -9.85
CA THR A 57 -38.44 12.59 -8.83
C THR A 57 -39.83 13.20 -8.71
N LYS A 58 -39.94 14.53 -8.76
CA LYS A 58 -41.23 15.22 -8.81
C LYS A 58 -42.08 14.81 -10.02
N LEU A 59 -41.50 14.75 -11.21
CA LEU A 59 -42.21 14.31 -12.43
C LEU A 59 -42.75 12.89 -12.30
N ILE A 60 -42.01 11.99 -11.65
CA ILE A 60 -42.45 10.63 -11.35
C ILE A 60 -43.64 10.67 -10.38
N VAL A 61 -43.51 11.35 -9.23
CA VAL A 61 -44.55 11.40 -8.19
C VAL A 61 -45.84 12.01 -8.72
N ASP A 62 -45.74 13.15 -9.43
CA ASP A 62 -46.90 13.80 -10.04
C ASP A 62 -47.54 12.86 -11.08
N SER A 63 -46.76 12.20 -11.93
CA SER A 63 -47.30 11.29 -12.96
C SER A 63 -47.97 10.04 -12.39
N LEU A 64 -47.53 9.54 -11.23
CA LEU A 64 -48.17 8.44 -10.51
C LEU A 64 -49.40 8.88 -9.73
N ASN A 65 -49.56 10.17 -9.44
CA ASN A 65 -50.73 10.69 -8.73
C ASN A 65 -51.95 10.78 -9.66
N GLN A 66 -52.88 9.83 -9.51
CA GLN A 66 -54.11 9.79 -10.32
C GLN A 66 -55.13 10.86 -9.95
N LYS A 67 -54.96 11.57 -8.83
CA LYS A 67 -55.92 12.60 -8.37
C LYS A 67 -55.79 13.94 -9.10
N ILE A 68 -54.79 14.11 -9.95
CA ILE A 68 -54.48 15.39 -10.62
C ILE A 68 -54.45 15.16 -12.13
N TYR A 69 -55.06 16.04 -12.93
CA TYR A 69 -54.91 16.01 -14.38
C TYR A 69 -53.53 16.52 -14.79
N ILE A 70 -52.82 15.73 -15.59
CA ILE A 70 -51.47 16.04 -16.08
C ILE A 70 -51.43 15.71 -17.57
N GLU A 71 -51.26 16.73 -18.40
CA GLU A 71 -51.02 16.57 -19.82
C GLU A 71 -49.68 15.88 -20.08
N GLY A 72 -49.64 14.94 -21.04
CA GLY A 72 -48.43 14.21 -21.40
C GLY A 72 -47.87 13.31 -20.29
N ARG A 73 -48.74 12.73 -19.44
CA ARG A 73 -48.37 11.95 -18.24
C ARG A 73 -47.29 10.89 -18.50
N THR A 74 -47.46 10.07 -19.53
CA THR A 74 -46.48 9.01 -19.86
C THR A 74 -45.11 9.58 -20.20
N GLY A 75 -45.05 10.68 -20.97
CA GLY A 75 -43.79 11.34 -21.31
C GLY A 75 -43.10 11.93 -20.08
N LYS A 76 -43.86 12.53 -19.16
CA LYS A 76 -43.33 13.04 -17.89
C LYS A 76 -42.81 11.95 -16.97
N LEU A 77 -43.50 10.80 -16.91
CA LEU A 77 -43.04 9.65 -16.15
C LEU A 77 -41.71 9.12 -16.71
N ILE A 78 -41.64 8.86 -18.01
CA ILE A 78 -40.42 8.36 -18.67
C ILE A 78 -39.28 9.36 -18.52
N GLY A 79 -39.53 10.64 -18.80
CA GLY A 79 -38.54 11.70 -18.64
C GLY A 79 -38.04 11.80 -17.20
N GLY A 80 -38.95 11.75 -16.22
CA GLY A 80 -38.59 11.74 -14.80
C GLY A 80 -37.70 10.57 -14.41
N ILE A 81 -38.01 9.36 -14.88
CA ILE A 81 -37.19 8.16 -14.66
C ILE A 81 -35.78 8.36 -15.24
N ILE A 82 -35.67 8.83 -16.48
CA ILE A 82 -34.38 9.07 -17.14
C ILE A 82 -33.54 10.07 -16.36
N LEU A 83 -34.14 11.19 -15.91
CA LEU A 83 -33.44 12.20 -15.12
C LEU A 83 -32.90 11.62 -13.80
N VAL A 84 -33.72 10.83 -13.09
CA VAL A 84 -33.30 10.20 -11.83
C VAL A 84 -32.20 9.17 -12.07
N LEU A 85 -32.28 8.35 -13.12
CA LEU A 85 -31.23 7.37 -13.43
C LEU A 85 -29.89 8.04 -13.75
N ILE A 86 -29.89 9.10 -14.57
CA ILE A 86 -28.65 9.75 -15.02
C ILE A 86 -28.06 10.65 -13.93
N PHE A 87 -28.87 11.55 -13.36
CA PHE A 87 -28.37 12.59 -12.47
C PHE A 87 -28.30 12.18 -11.00
N TRP A 88 -29.07 11.17 -10.59
CA TRP A 88 -28.98 10.63 -9.23
C TRP A 88 -28.25 9.29 -9.19
N LEU A 89 -28.77 8.26 -9.87
CA LEU A 89 -28.24 6.91 -9.71
C LEU A 89 -26.83 6.74 -10.30
N ALA A 90 -26.54 7.38 -11.44
CA ALA A 90 -25.24 7.25 -12.11
C ALA A 90 -24.19 8.28 -11.66
N THR A 91 -24.59 9.39 -11.03
CA THR A 91 -23.65 10.48 -10.70
C THR A 91 -23.70 10.89 -9.22
N SER A 92 -24.81 11.46 -8.73
CA SER A 92 -24.88 11.99 -7.35
C SER A 92 -24.77 10.91 -6.27
N MET A 93 -25.48 9.78 -6.37
CA MET A 93 -25.41 8.73 -5.36
C MET A 93 -24.01 8.07 -5.29
N PRO A 94 -23.37 7.72 -6.42
CA PRO A 94 -22.00 7.18 -6.42
C PRO A 94 -20.96 8.14 -5.85
N THR A 95 -21.05 9.44 -6.16
CA THR A 95 -20.15 10.48 -5.65
C THR A 95 -20.35 10.75 -4.16
N ASN A 96 -21.60 10.76 -3.68
CA ASN A 96 -21.90 10.88 -2.25
C ASN A 96 -21.30 9.71 -1.46
N THR A 97 -21.52 8.49 -1.95
CA THR A 97 -20.96 7.28 -1.35
C THR A 97 -19.44 7.37 -1.31
N HIS A 98 -18.81 7.79 -2.41
CA HIS A 98 -17.36 7.99 -2.49
C HIS A 98 -16.84 8.96 -1.43
N THR A 99 -17.44 10.13 -1.25
CA THR A 99 -17.00 11.08 -0.21
C THR A 99 -17.11 10.49 1.20
N PHE A 100 -18.21 9.80 1.50
CA PHE A 100 -18.40 9.24 2.84
C PHE A 100 -17.39 8.14 3.15
N ILE A 101 -17.15 7.23 2.20
CA ILE A 101 -16.16 6.18 2.41
C ILE A 101 -14.74 6.74 2.41
N TYR A 102 -14.42 7.64 1.49
CA TYR A 102 -13.11 8.26 1.37
C TYR A 102 -12.69 8.89 2.71
N ARG A 103 -13.55 9.72 3.28
CA ARG A 103 -13.31 10.37 4.58
C ARG A 103 -13.15 9.39 5.73
N ASN A 104 -13.72 8.18 5.62
CA ASN A 104 -13.63 7.14 6.64
C ASN A 104 -12.34 6.31 6.54
N VAL A 105 -11.86 6.03 5.32
CA VAL A 105 -10.78 5.04 5.11
C VAL A 105 -9.46 5.64 4.62
N ILE A 106 -9.43 6.88 4.13
CA ILE A 106 -8.24 7.43 3.47
C ILE A 106 -7.02 7.47 4.39
N SER A 107 -7.20 7.82 5.67
CA SER A 107 -6.08 7.90 6.62
C SER A 107 -5.43 6.53 6.84
N GLU A 108 -6.23 5.48 6.97
CA GLU A 108 -5.72 4.11 7.14
C GLU A 108 -5.01 3.65 5.86
N ARG A 109 -5.63 3.88 4.70
CA ARG A 109 -5.08 3.50 3.40
C ARG A 109 -3.73 4.18 3.13
N VAL A 110 -3.65 5.49 3.28
CA VAL A 110 -2.40 6.25 3.06
C VAL A 110 -1.32 5.81 4.04
N ASN A 111 -1.64 5.65 5.32
CA ASN A 111 -0.64 5.22 6.31
C ASN A 111 -0.12 3.81 6.03
N ASN A 112 -1.00 2.87 5.65
CA ASN A 112 -0.58 1.53 5.27
C ASN A 112 0.29 1.55 4.01
N ASP A 113 -0.08 2.35 3.01
CA ASP A 113 0.66 2.51 1.76
C ASP A 113 2.08 3.06 2.01
N VAL A 114 2.17 4.09 2.87
CA VAL A 114 3.43 4.67 3.34
C VAL A 114 4.25 3.65 4.12
N ASP A 115 3.68 2.98 5.12
CA ASP A 115 4.42 2.07 6.02
C ASP A 115 4.97 0.85 5.28
N VAL A 116 4.17 0.25 4.39
CA VAL A 116 4.61 -0.89 3.57
C VAL A 116 5.73 -0.45 2.62
N THR A 117 5.56 0.69 1.94
CA THR A 117 6.58 1.21 1.01
C THR A 117 7.86 1.58 1.74
N MET A 118 7.79 2.23 2.90
CA MET A 118 8.95 2.54 3.73
C MET A 118 9.69 1.27 4.18
N GLY A 119 8.97 0.19 4.53
CA GLY A 119 9.61 -1.09 4.87
C GLY A 119 10.41 -1.68 3.72
N TYR A 120 9.88 -1.64 2.49
CA TYR A 120 10.62 -2.09 1.31
C TYR A 120 11.81 -1.19 0.97
N LEU A 121 11.69 0.13 1.14
CA LEU A 121 12.82 1.04 0.96
C LEU A 121 13.90 0.83 2.04
N GLU A 122 13.51 0.54 3.27
CA GLU A 122 14.44 0.21 4.36
C GLU A 122 15.24 -1.05 4.05
N ASP A 123 14.61 -2.08 3.46
CA ASP A 123 15.31 -3.29 2.98
C ASP A 123 16.38 -2.96 1.92
N VAL A 124 16.10 -2.01 1.03
CA VAL A 124 17.09 -1.54 0.03
C VAL A 124 18.22 -0.79 0.72
N VAL A 125 17.90 0.17 1.59
CA VAL A 125 18.90 1.03 2.28
C VAL A 125 19.83 0.20 3.16
N LYS A 126 19.29 -0.78 3.88
CA LYS A 126 20.06 -1.68 4.75
C LYS A 126 20.63 -2.89 4.01
N ASN A 127 20.25 -3.09 2.74
CA ASN A 127 20.57 -4.28 1.97
C ASN A 127 20.19 -5.60 2.68
N THR A 128 19.11 -5.57 3.48
CA THR A 128 18.72 -6.63 4.44
C THR A 128 18.63 -7.99 3.78
N VAL A 129 17.97 -8.08 2.63
CA VAL A 129 17.74 -9.35 1.91
C VAL A 129 19.05 -10.01 1.50
N ASN A 130 20.00 -9.22 0.99
CA ASN A 130 21.29 -9.75 0.56
C ASN A 130 22.18 -10.10 1.75
N GLU A 131 22.13 -9.34 2.85
CA GLU A 131 22.83 -9.68 4.08
C GLU A 131 22.32 -11.00 4.69
N GLU A 132 21.00 -11.18 4.76
CA GLU A 132 20.39 -12.43 5.23
C GLU A 132 20.75 -13.62 4.34
N ASN A 133 20.64 -13.46 3.02
CA ASN A 133 21.00 -14.51 2.07
C ASN A 133 22.50 -14.85 2.16
N CYS A 134 23.37 -13.84 2.27
CA CYS A 134 24.81 -14.01 2.45
C CYS A 134 25.12 -14.77 3.74
N ALA A 135 24.51 -14.36 4.86
CA ALA A 135 24.66 -15.02 6.15
C ALA A 135 24.20 -16.49 6.11
N ALA A 136 23.08 -16.78 5.44
CA ALA A 136 22.58 -18.14 5.26
C ALA A 136 23.54 -19.00 4.44
N MET A 137 24.09 -18.47 3.33
CA MET A 137 25.09 -19.18 2.51
C MET A 137 26.39 -19.43 3.28
N ILE A 138 26.87 -18.44 4.05
CA ILE A 138 28.02 -18.61 4.95
C ILE A 138 27.75 -19.71 5.96
N ALA A 139 26.60 -19.67 6.64
CA ALA A 139 26.23 -20.68 7.64
C ALA A 139 26.17 -22.09 7.05
N GLU A 140 25.58 -22.26 5.87
CA GLU A 140 25.54 -23.54 5.15
C GLU A 140 26.96 -24.06 4.86
N ARG A 141 27.83 -23.22 4.31
CA ARG A 141 29.21 -23.60 3.96
C ARG A 141 30.06 -23.88 5.18
N VAL A 142 29.92 -23.08 6.23
CA VAL A 142 30.58 -23.31 7.52
C VAL A 142 30.13 -24.63 8.14
N ALA A 143 28.83 -24.98 8.08
CA ALA A 143 28.34 -26.26 8.58
C ALA A 143 28.96 -27.45 7.83
N ILE A 144 29.07 -27.35 6.49
CA ILE A 144 29.75 -28.35 5.66
C ILE A 144 31.21 -28.49 6.10
N VAL A 145 31.96 -27.39 6.18
CA VAL A 145 33.38 -27.40 6.54
C VAL A 145 33.61 -27.94 7.96
N LYS A 146 32.77 -27.58 8.93
CA LYS A 146 32.80 -28.17 10.29
C LYS A 146 32.54 -29.67 10.28
N GLY A 147 31.68 -30.16 9.39
CA GLY A 147 31.48 -31.60 9.17
C GLY A 147 32.77 -32.30 8.72
N TYR A 148 33.51 -31.72 7.77
CA TYR A 148 34.82 -32.23 7.35
C TYR A 148 35.88 -32.10 8.43
N GLN A 149 35.90 -31.01 9.19
CA GLN A 149 36.79 -30.82 10.34
C GLN A 149 36.57 -31.94 11.37
N ASN A 150 35.33 -32.21 11.78
CA ASN A 150 35.02 -33.26 12.74
C ASN A 150 35.42 -34.65 12.25
N ARG A 151 35.15 -34.95 10.96
CA ARG A 151 35.59 -36.21 10.32
C ARG A 151 37.12 -36.34 10.36
N LEU A 152 37.84 -35.28 10.00
CA LEU A 152 39.30 -35.27 10.01
C LEU A 152 39.85 -35.42 11.43
N MET A 153 39.32 -34.67 12.40
CA MET A 153 39.76 -34.75 13.80
C MET A 153 39.50 -36.13 14.39
N THR A 154 38.40 -36.79 14.01
CA THR A 154 38.12 -38.17 14.42
C THR A 154 39.14 -39.15 13.84
N GLU A 155 39.50 -38.97 12.56
CA GLU A 155 40.50 -39.82 11.88
C GLU A 155 41.91 -39.62 12.45
N VAL A 156 42.35 -38.37 12.61
CA VAL A 156 43.68 -38.02 13.14
C VAL A 156 43.86 -38.52 14.59
N ASN A 157 42.78 -38.61 15.36
CA ASN A 157 42.77 -39.11 16.74
C ASN A 157 42.63 -40.65 16.86
N GLN A 158 42.59 -41.41 15.77
CA GLN A 158 42.41 -42.87 15.87
C GLN A 158 43.64 -43.53 16.53
N PRO A 159 43.44 -44.37 17.58
CA PRO A 159 44.54 -45.01 18.30
C PRO A 159 45.42 -45.93 17.43
N ASN A 160 44.85 -46.46 16.34
CA ASN A 160 45.49 -47.47 15.49
C ASN A 160 46.12 -46.89 14.21
N ASP A 161 45.83 -45.64 13.84
CA ASP A 161 46.43 -44.92 12.69
C ASP A 161 46.49 -43.40 12.98
N PRO A 162 47.27 -42.98 13.99
CA PRO A 162 47.33 -41.57 14.41
C PRO A 162 48.05 -40.69 13.40
N GLY A 163 47.49 -39.50 13.11
CA GLY A 163 48.14 -38.48 12.26
C GLY A 163 47.57 -38.33 10.85
N SER A 164 48.43 -38.07 9.85
CA SER A 164 48.05 -37.74 8.47
C SER A 164 48.07 -38.97 7.55
N GLY A 165 47.23 -39.96 7.87
CA GLY A 165 47.12 -41.20 7.10
C GLY A 165 46.36 -41.05 5.75
N PRO A 166 46.31 -42.10 4.91
CA PRO A 166 45.62 -42.06 3.61
C PRO A 166 44.13 -41.65 3.69
N ARG A 167 43.46 -41.98 4.80
CA ARG A 167 42.06 -41.61 5.04
C ARG A 167 41.91 -40.13 5.36
N ALA A 168 42.81 -39.56 6.17
CA ALA A 168 42.87 -38.12 6.42
C ALA A 168 43.10 -37.35 5.11
N GLU A 169 44.03 -37.81 4.26
CA GLU A 169 44.27 -37.23 2.94
C GLU A 169 43.05 -37.31 2.02
N ASN A 170 42.31 -38.43 2.05
CA ASN A 170 41.07 -38.56 1.27
C ASN A 170 39.99 -37.56 1.72
N ILE A 171 39.84 -37.32 3.03
CA ILE A 171 38.90 -36.32 3.56
C ILE A 171 39.27 -34.91 3.07
N LEU A 172 40.57 -34.57 3.09
CA LEU A 172 41.06 -33.28 2.59
C LEU A 172 40.88 -33.13 1.08
N LYS A 173 41.16 -34.18 0.30
CA LYS A 173 40.94 -34.19 -1.16
C LYS A 173 39.46 -34.08 -1.52
N GLU A 174 38.58 -34.71 -0.75
CA GLU A 174 37.14 -34.64 -0.96
C GLU A 174 36.65 -33.19 -0.76
N LEU A 175 37.12 -32.52 0.31
CA LEU A 175 36.82 -31.11 0.57
C LEU A 175 37.35 -30.20 -0.57
N GLU A 176 38.58 -30.42 -1.02
CA GLU A 176 39.20 -29.66 -2.12
C GLU A 176 38.46 -29.88 -3.45
N THR A 177 38.13 -31.12 -3.79
CA THR A 177 37.50 -31.48 -5.07
C THR A 177 36.05 -31.01 -5.12
N LYS A 178 35.29 -31.19 -4.03
CA LYS A 178 33.85 -30.95 -4.02
C LYS A 178 33.48 -29.49 -3.74
N TYR A 179 34.28 -28.81 -2.93
CA TYR A 179 33.99 -27.45 -2.48
C TYR A 179 35.07 -26.43 -2.82
N GLY A 180 36.20 -26.86 -3.39
CA GLY A 180 37.29 -25.97 -3.79
C GLY A 180 38.15 -25.47 -2.62
N TYR A 181 37.94 -25.96 -1.40
CA TYR A 181 38.68 -25.51 -0.22
C TYR A 181 39.94 -26.36 -0.01
N ARG A 182 41.09 -25.77 -0.29
CA ARG A 182 42.39 -26.43 -0.08
C ARG A 182 42.91 -26.15 1.33
N ILE A 183 43.14 -27.22 2.08
CA ILE A 183 43.83 -27.18 3.38
C ILE A 183 45.26 -27.67 3.18
N GLU A 184 46.23 -26.97 3.78
CA GLU A 184 47.62 -27.41 3.74
C GLU A 184 47.81 -28.73 4.49
N ARG A 185 48.82 -29.51 4.10
CA ARG A 185 49.07 -30.82 4.70
C ARG A 185 50.11 -30.67 5.79
N TYR A 186 49.81 -31.18 6.98
CA TYR A 186 50.78 -31.24 8.06
C TYR A 186 51.96 -32.13 7.66
N ARG A 187 53.20 -31.65 7.84
CA ARG A 187 54.43 -32.41 7.60
C ARG A 187 55.21 -32.51 8.90
N PRO A 188 55.40 -33.73 9.47
CA PRO A 188 56.12 -33.88 10.72
C PRO A 188 57.61 -33.54 10.55
N GLY A 189 58.14 -32.80 11.53
CA GLY A 189 59.55 -32.40 11.60
C GLY A 189 60.38 -33.37 12.42
N GLY A 190 60.67 -34.56 11.89
CA GLY A 190 61.60 -35.52 12.50
C GLY A 190 60.92 -36.74 13.16
N LYS A 191 61.73 -37.78 13.43
CA LYS A 191 61.29 -39.09 13.93
C LYS A 191 61.06 -39.06 15.45
N ASN A 192 59.85 -39.43 15.85
CA ASN A 192 59.41 -39.87 17.18
C ASN A 192 58.93 -38.76 18.14
N GLU A 193 57.62 -38.63 18.27
CA GLU A 193 56.86 -38.60 19.53
C GLU A 193 55.36 -38.78 19.23
N GLY A 194 54.88 -40.03 19.18
CA GLY A 194 53.57 -40.41 18.62
C GLY A 194 52.32 -39.75 19.22
N LEU A 195 52.39 -39.07 20.37
CA LEU A 195 51.28 -38.32 20.97
C LEU A 195 51.43 -36.79 20.78
N ARG A 196 52.68 -36.30 20.74
CA ARG A 196 52.98 -34.87 20.53
C ARG A 196 52.81 -34.47 19.06
N GLU A 197 53.20 -35.35 18.14
CA GLU A 197 53.01 -35.15 16.70
C GLU A 197 51.53 -35.12 16.32
N VAL A 198 50.69 -35.95 16.97
CA VAL A 198 49.24 -35.96 16.79
C VAL A 198 48.62 -34.65 17.25
N ASN A 199 48.98 -34.18 18.44
CA ASN A 199 48.49 -32.89 18.96
C ASN A 199 48.92 -31.73 18.06
N GLN A 200 50.16 -31.73 17.56
CA GLN A 200 50.63 -30.71 16.61
C GLN A 200 49.88 -30.75 15.27
N ALA A 201 49.54 -31.95 14.76
CA ALA A 201 48.73 -32.09 13.56
C ALA A 201 47.30 -31.57 13.78
N ILE A 202 46.69 -31.89 14.92
CA ILE A 202 45.36 -31.40 15.32
C ILE A 202 45.36 -29.89 15.42
N ASP A 203 46.33 -29.29 16.12
CA ASP A 203 46.45 -27.84 16.26
C ASP A 203 46.63 -27.15 14.91
N PHE A 204 47.49 -27.72 14.05
CA PHE A 204 47.71 -27.23 12.70
C PHE A 204 46.43 -27.25 11.86
N TYR A 205 45.73 -28.39 11.80
CA TYR A 205 44.50 -28.50 11.03
C TYR A 205 43.41 -27.60 11.62
N ASN A 206 43.24 -27.54 12.94
CA ASN A 206 42.28 -26.64 13.58
C ASN A 206 42.57 -25.18 13.25
N ALA A 207 43.82 -24.75 13.22
CA ALA A 207 44.18 -23.40 12.82
C ALA A 207 43.75 -23.11 11.36
N GLN A 208 43.98 -24.05 10.44
CA GLN A 208 43.58 -23.92 9.03
C GLN A 208 42.06 -23.91 8.86
N PHE A 209 41.33 -24.82 9.52
CA PHE A 209 39.87 -24.84 9.51
C PHE A 209 39.27 -23.58 10.13
N ASN A 210 39.83 -23.09 11.23
CA ASN A 210 39.40 -21.85 11.87
C ASN A 210 39.61 -20.64 10.95
N ASN A 211 40.74 -20.58 10.22
CA ASN A 211 40.96 -19.54 9.23
C ASN A 211 39.94 -19.62 8.08
N LEU A 212 39.67 -20.84 7.60
CA LEU A 212 38.68 -21.09 6.55
C LEU A 212 37.27 -20.66 6.97
N ILE A 213 36.85 -21.05 8.18
CA ILE A 213 35.51 -20.79 8.74
C ILE A 213 35.31 -19.31 9.09
N ASN A 214 36.29 -18.67 9.72
CA ASN A 214 36.13 -17.33 10.28
C ASN A 214 36.55 -16.21 9.32
N ASN A 215 37.37 -16.51 8.31
CA ASN A 215 37.91 -15.49 7.40
C ASN A 215 37.59 -15.78 5.93
N ILE A 216 38.09 -16.91 5.39
CA ILE A 216 38.04 -17.16 3.94
C ILE A 216 36.60 -17.27 3.43
N ILE A 217 35.77 -18.09 4.09
CA ILE A 217 34.37 -18.27 3.68
C ILE A 217 33.58 -16.96 3.84
N PRO A 218 33.57 -16.28 5.01
CA PRO A 218 32.86 -15.02 5.16
C PRO A 218 33.29 -13.96 4.15
N ASN A 219 34.59 -13.74 3.96
CA ASN A 219 35.11 -12.72 3.05
C ASN A 219 34.68 -13.00 1.60
N TYR A 220 34.77 -14.25 1.14
CA TYR A 220 34.36 -14.62 -0.21
C TYR A 220 32.90 -14.29 -0.50
N TYR A 221 31.99 -14.60 0.43
CA TYR A 221 30.57 -14.35 0.25
C TYR A 221 30.22 -12.86 0.43
N GLN A 222 30.90 -12.16 1.33
CA GLN A 222 30.73 -10.72 1.53
C GLN A 222 31.21 -9.90 0.32
N GLU A 223 32.32 -10.27 -0.31
CA GLU A 223 32.83 -9.61 -1.53
C GLU A 223 31.90 -9.80 -2.73
N LYS A 224 31.19 -10.93 -2.79
CA LYS A 224 30.24 -11.25 -3.86
C LYS A 224 28.81 -10.81 -3.59
N MET A 225 28.55 -10.28 -2.41
CA MET A 225 27.22 -9.82 -2.03
C MET A 225 26.80 -8.66 -2.93
N VAL A 226 25.63 -8.79 -3.54
CA VAL A 226 25.03 -7.69 -4.31
C VAL A 226 24.73 -6.54 -3.35
N ARG A 227 25.11 -5.33 -3.75
CA ARG A 227 24.81 -4.08 -3.03
C ARG A 227 24.09 -3.13 -3.97
N PRO A 228 23.18 -2.28 -3.46
CA PRO A 228 22.66 -1.17 -4.26
C PRO A 228 23.83 -0.30 -4.74
N ASN A 229 23.75 0.15 -6.00
CA ASN A 229 24.66 1.20 -6.47
C ASN A 229 24.33 2.53 -5.78
N GLU A 230 25.27 3.48 -5.81
CA GLU A 230 25.14 4.78 -5.12
C GLU A 230 23.86 5.53 -5.53
N THR A 231 23.59 5.63 -6.83
CA THR A 231 22.38 6.29 -7.36
C THR A 231 21.09 5.67 -6.83
N ASN A 232 21.00 4.34 -6.83
CA ASN A 232 19.82 3.61 -6.36
C ASN A 232 19.64 3.74 -4.85
N LEU A 233 20.74 3.77 -4.10
CA LEU A 233 20.74 3.99 -2.66
C LEU A 233 20.26 5.40 -2.33
N ASP A 234 20.79 6.42 -3.01
CA ASP A 234 20.38 7.82 -2.83
C ASP A 234 18.89 8.01 -3.15
N GLN A 235 18.41 7.40 -4.24
CA GLN A 235 16.99 7.43 -4.60
C GLN A 235 16.11 6.77 -3.54
N ALA A 236 16.52 5.60 -3.02
CA ALA A 236 15.78 4.89 -1.99
C ALA A 236 15.77 5.66 -0.66
N MET A 237 16.90 6.26 -0.25
CA MET A 237 17.01 7.10 0.95
C MET A 237 16.14 8.35 0.82
N ALA A 238 16.24 9.09 -0.28
CA ALA A 238 15.44 10.28 -0.52
C ALA A 238 13.93 9.97 -0.53
N ALA A 239 13.53 8.85 -1.14
CA ALA A 239 12.15 8.39 -1.12
C ALA A 239 11.67 8.01 0.29
N TYR A 240 12.51 7.31 1.06
CA TYR A 240 12.21 6.93 2.45
C TYR A 240 12.04 8.16 3.34
N GLU A 241 12.97 9.11 3.28
CA GLU A 241 12.91 10.38 4.03
C GLU A 241 11.70 11.21 3.61
N GLY A 242 11.38 11.25 2.31
CA GLY A 242 10.21 11.93 1.78
C GLY A 242 8.89 11.34 2.29
N LEU A 243 8.82 10.03 2.46
CA LEU A 243 7.66 9.33 3.04
C LEU A 243 7.57 9.51 4.56
N ALA A 244 8.70 9.50 5.27
CA ALA A 244 8.75 9.78 6.71
C ALA A 244 8.25 11.22 7.01
N ASP A 245 8.77 12.21 6.27
CA ASP A 245 8.30 13.60 6.37
C ASP A 245 6.82 13.74 6.00
N LEU A 246 6.33 12.98 5.01
CA LEU A 246 4.91 12.96 4.65
C LEU A 246 4.06 12.45 5.83
N LYS A 247 4.46 11.34 6.46
CA LYS A 247 3.77 10.74 7.60
C LYS A 247 3.66 11.73 8.77
N ASP A 248 4.76 12.40 9.10
CA ASP A 248 4.80 13.40 10.17
C ASP A 248 3.88 14.59 9.87
N LYS A 249 3.83 15.06 8.61
CA LYS A 249 2.96 16.17 8.19
C LYS A 249 1.48 15.80 8.18
N ILE A 250 1.14 14.56 7.84
CA ILE A 250 -0.23 14.02 7.96
C ILE A 250 -0.64 13.94 9.43
N GLU A 251 0.22 13.41 10.30
CA GLU A 251 -0.02 13.32 11.74
C GLU A 251 -0.21 14.71 12.37
N ALA A 252 0.60 15.69 11.96
CA ALA A 252 0.46 17.09 12.36
C ALA A 252 -0.88 17.68 11.91
N GLY A 253 -1.29 17.43 10.65
CA GLY A 253 -2.59 17.85 10.14
C GLY A 253 -3.77 17.24 10.90
N ARG A 254 -3.67 15.98 11.31
CA ARG A 254 -4.69 15.31 12.14
C ARG A 254 -4.81 15.93 13.54
N LYS A 255 -3.68 16.34 14.13
CA LYS A 255 -3.62 16.93 15.48
C LYS A 255 -3.98 18.41 15.52
N ALA A 256 -3.84 19.13 14.42
CA ALA A 256 -4.13 20.55 14.33
C ALA A 256 -5.64 20.85 14.44
N LYS A 257 -6.15 20.94 15.68
CA LYS A 257 -7.44 21.60 15.96
C LYS A 257 -7.26 23.12 15.90
N GLY A 258 -7.32 23.67 14.69
CA GLY A 258 -7.28 25.13 14.47
C GLY A 258 -5.88 25.70 14.28
N SER A 259 -5.73 26.48 13.19
CA SER A 259 -4.75 27.55 12.95
C SER A 259 -3.24 27.34 13.17
N ALA A 260 -2.74 26.13 13.42
CA ALA A 260 -1.31 25.82 13.23
C ALA A 260 -1.07 25.40 11.76
N LYS A 261 -1.11 26.39 10.85
CA LYS A 261 -0.95 26.23 9.39
C LYS A 261 0.49 25.92 8.92
N GLY A 262 1.41 25.57 9.82
CA GLY A 262 2.78 25.24 9.46
C GLY A 262 2.89 23.80 8.97
N ASN A 263 3.13 23.60 7.67
CA ASN A 263 3.46 22.31 7.01
C ASN A 263 2.49 21.13 7.18
N ALA A 264 1.34 21.30 7.83
CA ALA A 264 0.31 20.27 7.99
C ALA A 264 -0.36 19.89 6.65
N ILE A 265 -0.55 18.60 6.42
CA ILE A 265 -1.21 18.05 5.22
C ILE A 265 -2.59 17.50 5.60
N SER A 266 -3.61 17.85 4.82
CA SER A 266 -4.96 17.33 4.95
C SER A 266 -5.27 16.34 3.84
N LEU A 267 -5.45 15.06 4.21
CA LEU A 267 -5.88 14.01 3.28
C LEU A 267 -7.27 14.24 2.68
N ASN A 268 -8.04 15.20 3.19
CA ASN A 268 -9.34 15.59 2.63
C ASN A 268 -9.28 16.82 1.72
N SER A 269 -8.09 17.37 1.45
CA SER A 269 -7.88 18.42 0.43
C SER A 269 -7.41 17.76 -0.86
N ALA A 270 -8.07 18.08 -1.97
CA ALA A 270 -7.69 17.54 -3.27
C ALA A 270 -6.32 18.08 -3.69
N GLU A 271 -6.03 19.33 -3.37
CA GLU A 271 -4.75 19.99 -3.61
C GLU A 271 -3.62 19.25 -2.88
N ASP A 272 -3.74 19.08 -1.56
CA ASP A 272 -2.74 18.34 -0.77
C ASP A 272 -2.55 16.91 -1.29
N MET A 273 -3.64 16.23 -1.65
CA MET A 273 -3.61 14.86 -2.15
C MET A 273 -2.90 14.73 -3.50
N HIS A 274 -3.21 15.59 -4.46
CA HIS A 274 -2.67 15.52 -5.82
C HIS A 274 -1.28 16.17 -5.95
N ASP A 275 -1.02 17.24 -5.21
CA ASP A 275 0.23 17.99 -5.33
C ASP A 275 1.33 17.46 -4.42
N ILE A 276 0.97 16.77 -3.32
CA ILE A 276 1.95 16.34 -2.30
C ILE A 276 1.88 14.84 -2.01
N VAL A 277 0.71 14.31 -1.62
CA VAL A 277 0.60 12.94 -1.12
C VAL A 277 0.87 11.91 -2.23
N ILE A 278 0.12 11.97 -3.32
CA ILE A 278 0.24 11.01 -4.44
C ILE A 278 1.64 11.06 -5.08
N PRO A 279 2.22 12.23 -5.41
CA PRO A 279 3.56 12.29 -6.00
C PRO A 279 4.63 11.64 -5.11
N ARG A 280 4.59 11.87 -3.79
CA ARG A 280 5.56 11.29 -2.85
C ARG A 280 5.44 9.77 -2.75
N ILE A 281 4.22 9.25 -2.68
CA ILE A 281 4.00 7.79 -2.67
C ILE A 281 4.43 7.19 -4.01
N ASN A 282 4.14 7.85 -5.13
CA ASN A 282 4.57 7.40 -6.45
C ASN A 282 6.11 7.36 -6.57
N THR A 283 6.83 8.35 -6.01
CA THR A 283 8.30 8.31 -5.93
C THR A 283 8.79 7.11 -5.11
N GLY A 284 8.15 6.81 -3.97
CA GLY A 284 8.44 5.61 -3.18
C GLY A 284 8.24 4.32 -3.98
N TYR A 285 7.11 4.20 -4.67
CA TYR A 285 6.82 3.05 -5.51
C TYR A 285 7.84 2.87 -6.64
N GLN A 286 8.22 3.95 -7.32
CA GLN A 286 9.23 3.93 -8.37
C GLN A 286 10.60 3.49 -7.83
N ALA A 287 11.01 4.00 -6.67
CA ALA A 287 12.26 3.61 -6.03
C ALA A 287 12.28 2.12 -5.63
N VAL A 288 11.15 1.60 -5.12
CA VAL A 288 11.00 0.15 -4.85
C VAL A 288 11.05 -0.66 -6.14
N SER A 289 10.36 -0.22 -7.20
CA SER A 289 10.35 -0.91 -8.50
C SER A 289 11.74 -0.99 -9.14
N SER A 290 12.49 0.12 -9.13
CA SER A 290 13.88 0.19 -9.60
C SER A 290 14.82 -0.73 -8.81
N ASN A 291 14.48 -1.04 -7.55
CA ASN A 291 15.28 -1.87 -6.65
C ASN A 291 14.64 -3.23 -6.33
N HIS A 292 13.72 -3.72 -7.16
CA HIS A 292 12.96 -4.95 -6.90
C HIS A 292 13.84 -6.18 -6.58
N GLY A 293 15.04 -6.28 -7.16
CA GLY A 293 15.99 -7.37 -6.87
C GLY A 293 16.61 -7.34 -5.47
N LEU A 294 16.44 -6.24 -4.74
CA LEU A 294 16.95 -6.02 -3.38
C LEU A 294 15.85 -6.09 -2.32
N VAL A 295 14.59 -6.31 -2.75
CA VAL A 295 13.40 -6.28 -1.90
C VAL A 295 12.79 -7.67 -1.80
N ARG A 296 12.36 -8.06 -0.59
CA ARG A 296 11.56 -9.28 -0.40
C ARG A 296 10.08 -8.92 -0.31
N PHE A 297 9.41 -8.88 -1.45
CA PHE A 297 7.98 -8.56 -1.51
C PHE A 297 7.15 -9.56 -0.72
N ARG A 298 6.14 -9.04 -0.01
CA ARG A 298 5.07 -9.87 0.55
C ARG A 298 4.17 -10.37 -0.58
N SER A 299 3.47 -11.48 -0.32
CA SER A 299 2.61 -12.12 -1.33
C SER A 299 1.58 -11.14 -1.90
N GLY A 300 1.59 -10.95 -3.21
CA GLY A 300 0.66 -10.08 -3.93
C GLY A 300 1.08 -8.61 -4.07
N ASP A 301 2.12 -8.15 -3.37
CA ASP A 301 2.56 -6.76 -3.46
C ASP A 301 3.45 -6.50 -4.68
N GLU A 302 4.26 -7.47 -5.11
CA GLU A 302 5.18 -7.29 -6.25
C GLU A 302 4.44 -6.79 -7.51
N ALA A 303 3.27 -7.36 -7.80
CA ALA A 303 2.46 -6.96 -8.95
C ALA A 303 2.02 -5.48 -8.90
N LYS A 304 1.86 -4.92 -7.69
CA LYS A 304 1.46 -3.52 -7.48
C LYS A 304 2.62 -2.56 -7.78
N TYR A 305 3.82 -2.88 -7.31
CA TYR A 305 5.01 -2.06 -7.51
C TYR A 305 5.60 -2.18 -8.94
N ARG A 306 5.24 -3.24 -9.66
CA ARG A 306 5.71 -3.51 -11.03
C ARG A 306 4.68 -3.24 -12.12
N ALA A 307 3.50 -2.71 -11.78
CA ALA A 307 2.48 -2.35 -12.76
C ALA A 307 2.97 -1.21 -13.68
N ASP A 308 2.55 -1.22 -14.95
CA ASP A 308 2.81 -0.13 -15.89
C ASP A 308 1.48 0.35 -16.53
N PRO A 309 1.02 1.58 -16.25
CA PRO A 309 1.60 2.54 -15.29
C PRO A 309 1.38 2.09 -13.83
N VAL A 310 2.28 2.52 -12.93
CA VAL A 310 2.09 2.32 -11.49
C VAL A 310 0.95 3.20 -11.00
N VAL A 311 -0.09 2.59 -10.43
CA VAL A 311 -1.19 3.30 -9.77
C VAL A 311 -1.27 2.86 -8.32
N THR A 312 -0.92 3.76 -7.40
CA THR A 312 -0.84 3.49 -5.95
C THR A 312 -2.22 3.32 -5.34
N GLU A 313 -2.34 2.52 -4.26
CA GLU A 313 -3.63 2.34 -3.58
C GLU A 313 -4.23 3.69 -3.15
N THR A 314 -3.37 4.62 -2.73
CA THR A 314 -3.74 6.00 -2.42
C THR A 314 -4.32 6.75 -3.62
N GLN A 315 -3.69 6.67 -4.80
CA GLN A 315 -4.18 7.36 -6.00
C GLN A 315 -5.57 6.83 -6.42
N ARG A 316 -5.78 5.51 -6.32
CA ARG A 316 -7.07 4.87 -6.68
C ARG A 316 -8.23 5.38 -5.83
N MET A 317 -7.97 5.76 -4.58
CA MET A 317 -8.98 6.36 -3.69
C MET A 317 -9.52 7.70 -4.19
N THR A 318 -8.79 8.44 -5.05
CA THR A 318 -9.28 9.71 -5.61
C THR A 318 -10.31 9.51 -6.72
N SER A 319 -10.36 8.32 -7.32
CA SER A 319 -11.26 8.01 -8.43
C SER A 319 -12.54 7.33 -7.95
N ILE A 320 -13.68 7.97 -8.22
CA ILE A 320 -15.01 7.41 -7.94
C ILE A 320 -15.16 6.04 -8.60
N PHE A 321 -14.79 5.94 -9.88
CA PHE A 321 -14.96 4.72 -10.67
C PHE A 321 -14.09 3.57 -10.14
N GLU A 322 -12.86 3.86 -9.74
CA GLU A 322 -11.97 2.83 -9.21
C GLU A 322 -12.40 2.33 -7.84
N VAL A 323 -12.86 3.24 -6.96
CA VAL A 323 -13.39 2.86 -5.64
C VAL A 323 -14.63 1.97 -5.79
N TRP A 324 -15.54 2.32 -6.70
CA TRP A 324 -16.70 1.47 -7.00
C TRP A 324 -16.29 0.14 -7.66
N GLY A 325 -15.32 0.14 -8.58
CA GLY A 325 -14.77 -1.07 -9.17
C GLY A 325 -14.14 -2.00 -8.13
N ASP A 326 -13.39 -1.45 -7.19
CA ASP A 326 -12.78 -2.18 -6.08
C ASP A 326 -13.81 -2.76 -5.11
N TYR A 327 -14.89 -2.04 -4.86
CA TYR A 327 -16.01 -2.55 -4.09
C TYR A 327 -16.67 -3.75 -4.78
N MET A 328 -16.96 -3.63 -6.07
CA MET A 328 -17.55 -4.74 -6.85
C MET A 328 -16.60 -5.94 -6.97
N ALA A 329 -15.29 -5.71 -6.89
CA ALA A 329 -14.27 -6.75 -6.83
C ALA A 329 -14.03 -7.32 -5.41
N GLY A 330 -14.76 -6.85 -4.38
CA GLY A 330 -14.68 -7.37 -3.00
C GLY A 330 -13.52 -6.84 -2.16
N LYS A 331 -12.75 -5.84 -2.64
CA LYS A 331 -11.58 -5.28 -1.91
C LYS A 331 -11.95 -4.46 -0.67
N PHE A 332 -13.24 -4.18 -0.47
CA PHE A 332 -13.78 -3.50 0.70
C PHE A 332 -14.52 -4.42 1.68
N ASN A 333 -14.38 -5.74 1.54
CA ASN A 333 -14.96 -6.70 2.49
C ASN A 333 -14.50 -6.37 3.92
N GLY A 334 -15.45 -6.21 4.84
CA GLY A 334 -15.18 -5.83 6.24
C GLY A 334 -15.15 -4.32 6.52
N HIS A 335 -15.10 -3.45 5.51
CA HIS A 335 -15.05 -1.99 5.70
C HIS A 335 -16.41 -1.29 5.65
N GLY A 336 -17.51 -2.05 5.65
CA GLY A 336 -18.86 -1.50 5.73
C GLY A 336 -19.29 -0.65 4.53
N PHE A 337 -18.73 -0.87 3.33
CA PHE A 337 -19.05 -0.07 2.13
C PHE A 337 -20.57 0.06 1.88
N PHE A 338 -21.31 -1.04 2.05
CA PHE A 338 -22.76 -1.07 1.88
C PHE A 338 -23.50 -0.09 2.81
N TRP A 339 -23.00 0.12 4.03
CA TRP A 339 -23.58 1.11 4.95
C TRP A 339 -23.48 2.54 4.38
N TRP A 340 -22.38 2.88 3.73
CA TRP A 340 -22.18 4.19 3.12
C TRP A 340 -23.09 4.41 1.90
N ILE A 341 -23.37 3.35 1.14
CA ILE A 341 -24.39 3.39 0.07
C ILE A 341 -25.76 3.70 0.68
N LEU A 342 -26.15 2.97 1.73
CA LEU A 342 -27.44 3.19 2.39
C LEU A 342 -27.55 4.62 2.94
N LEU A 343 -26.49 5.13 3.57
CA LEU A 343 -26.47 6.49 4.09
C LEU A 343 -26.65 7.54 2.99
N ALA A 344 -25.95 7.39 1.86
CA ALA A 344 -26.11 8.27 0.69
C ALA A 344 -27.54 8.25 0.15
N VAL A 345 -28.09 7.05 -0.04
CA VAL A 345 -29.46 6.87 -0.52
C VAL A 345 -30.48 7.50 0.44
N LEU A 346 -30.32 7.33 1.76
CA LEU A 346 -31.24 7.89 2.76
C LEU A 346 -31.25 9.42 2.75
N ILE A 347 -30.08 10.05 2.67
CA ILE A 347 -29.95 11.52 2.60
C ILE A 347 -30.64 12.05 1.34
N ASP A 348 -30.39 11.43 0.20
CA ASP A 348 -30.94 11.88 -1.08
C ASP A 348 -32.45 11.68 -1.16
N ILE A 349 -32.96 10.51 -0.74
CA ILE A 349 -34.40 10.23 -0.71
C ILE A 349 -35.12 11.21 0.23
N ALA A 350 -34.56 11.51 1.41
CA ALA A 350 -35.13 12.50 2.31
C ALA A 350 -35.23 13.88 1.63
N ALA A 351 -34.17 14.32 0.96
CA ALA A 351 -34.19 15.58 0.21
C ALA A 351 -35.26 15.58 -0.89
N PHE A 352 -35.39 14.49 -1.67
CA PHE A 352 -36.40 14.39 -2.73
C PHE A 352 -37.84 14.43 -2.19
N ILE A 353 -38.11 13.76 -1.06
CA ILE A 353 -39.42 13.83 -0.39
C ILE A 353 -39.74 15.27 0.01
N PHE A 354 -38.79 15.95 0.65
CA PHE A 354 -38.99 17.34 1.07
C PHE A 354 -39.12 18.31 -0.13
N PHE A 355 -38.39 18.07 -1.22
CA PHE A 355 -38.54 18.80 -2.47
C PHE A 355 -39.95 18.66 -3.03
N ASP A 356 -40.48 17.44 -3.11
CA ASP A 356 -41.82 17.23 -3.66
C ASP A 356 -42.89 17.96 -2.83
N ILE A 357 -42.81 17.87 -1.50
CA ILE A 357 -43.74 18.56 -0.58
C ILE A 357 -43.64 20.08 -0.72
N ALA A 358 -42.43 20.64 -0.72
CA ALA A 358 -42.19 22.08 -0.82
C ALA A 358 -42.77 22.66 -2.12
N PHE A 359 -42.58 21.96 -3.23
CA PHE A 359 -43.01 22.39 -4.57
C PHE A 359 -44.33 21.76 -5.02
N LYS A 360 -45.10 21.14 -4.12
CA LYS A 360 -46.42 20.58 -4.43
C LYS A 360 -47.37 21.70 -4.87
N LYS A 361 -48.03 21.54 -6.02
CA LYS A 361 -49.04 22.50 -6.47
C LYS A 361 -50.20 22.53 -5.47
N SER A 362 -50.58 23.73 -5.01
CA SER A 362 -51.82 23.93 -4.26
C SER A 362 -52.93 24.02 -5.30
N TYR A 363 -53.82 23.03 -5.32
CA TYR A 363 -55.05 23.06 -6.13
C TYR A 363 -56.21 23.59 -5.29
#